data_AF-A0A7Z9G516-F1
#
_entry.id   AF-A0A7Z9G516-F1
#
_cell.length_a   1.000
_cell.length_b   1.000
_cell.length_c   1.000
_cell.angle_alpha   90.00
_cell.angle_beta   90.00
_cell.angle_gamma   90.00
#
_symmetry.space_group_name_H-M   'P 1'
#
loop_
_entity.id
_entity.type
_entity.pdbx_description
1 polymer ?
#
loop_
_entity_poly.entity_id
_entity_poly.type
_entity_poly.pdbx_seq_one_letter_code
_entity_poly.pdbx_strand_id
1 'polypeptide(L)'
;MTVLDSDQISHFNREGYLVVRNAIDPTLIKPIKEHLSSLVNSGYNSEFRRLDVHRDDSTVLVWMKDVHCQIPSLATLLHHKTLTSMAAQLLNESVEVRLLLDALFYKNGQNGGAVGWHQDYSYWQQVEPACPIAAWIALTDSCEENGCLKVIPGSHKWGLMPGNWTNAFSEDPDELLNHPQVKAEQGAVQPQFIELKVGDVSFHHSL
;
A
#
# COMPACT_ATOMS: atom_id res chain seq x y z
N MET A 1 24.23 2.50 -7.47
CA MET A 1 24.34 2.61 -6.00
C MET A 1 23.23 1.77 -5.44
N THR A 2 23.60 0.68 -4.79
CA THR A 2 22.71 -0.26 -4.10
C THR A 2 22.09 0.48 -2.91
N VAL A 3 20.75 0.59 -2.86
CA VAL A 3 20.03 1.31 -1.78
C VAL A 3 19.67 0.35 -0.65
N LEU A 4 19.24 -0.88 -1.00
CA LEU A 4 18.94 -1.94 -0.05
C LEU A 4 20.13 -2.89 0.11
N ASP A 5 20.40 -3.32 1.34
CA ASP A 5 21.39 -4.36 1.61
C ASP A 5 20.83 -5.78 1.40
N SER A 6 21.71 -6.78 1.47
CA SER A 6 21.34 -8.19 1.25
C SER A 6 20.36 -8.72 2.29
N ASP A 7 20.39 -8.21 3.51
CA ASP A 7 19.54 -8.68 4.61
C ASP A 7 18.12 -8.14 4.42
N GLN A 8 17.98 -6.90 3.98
CA GLN A 8 16.72 -6.28 3.60
C GLN A 8 16.05 -7.01 2.43
N ILE A 9 16.82 -7.33 1.37
CA ILE A 9 16.30 -8.10 0.23
C ILE A 9 15.89 -9.51 0.68
N SER A 10 16.71 -10.17 1.51
CA SER A 10 16.41 -11.50 2.04
C SER A 10 15.17 -11.50 2.95
N HIS A 11 14.98 -10.44 3.73
CA HIS A 11 13.77 -10.24 4.53
C HIS A 11 12.53 -10.09 3.64
N PHE A 12 12.57 -9.23 2.62
CA PHE A 12 11.45 -9.07 1.68
C PHE A 12 11.08 -10.40 1.01
N ASN A 13 12.06 -11.14 0.49
CA ASN A 13 11.82 -12.43 -0.16
C ASN A 13 11.21 -13.46 0.80
N ARG A 14 11.59 -13.42 2.08
CA ARG A 14 11.10 -14.36 3.08
C ARG A 14 9.72 -14.00 3.63
N GLU A 15 9.51 -12.73 3.96
CA GLU A 15 8.32 -12.24 4.67
C GLU A 15 7.26 -11.61 3.76
N GLY A 16 7.61 -11.27 2.51
CA GLY A 16 6.69 -10.65 1.55
C GLY A 16 6.52 -9.15 1.74
N TYR A 17 7.18 -8.55 2.73
CA TYR A 17 7.19 -7.12 2.97
C TYR A 17 8.54 -6.65 3.51
N LEU A 18 8.79 -5.34 3.46
CA LEU A 18 9.98 -4.69 3.99
C LEU A 18 9.66 -3.26 4.39
N VAL A 19 10.13 -2.82 5.56
CA VAL A 19 10.09 -1.41 5.94
C VAL A 19 11.48 -0.80 5.79
N VAL A 20 11.58 0.29 5.04
CA VAL A 20 12.80 1.08 4.87
C VAL A 20 12.63 2.40 5.60
N ARG A 21 13.41 2.57 6.67
CA ARG A 21 13.33 3.75 7.54
C ARG A 21 14.06 4.94 6.90
N ASN A 22 13.48 6.13 7.03
CA ASN A 22 14.05 7.38 6.50
C ASN A 22 14.44 7.29 5.00
N ALA A 23 13.65 6.55 4.22
CA ALA A 23 13.92 6.32 2.81
C ALA A 23 13.77 7.58 1.95
N ILE A 24 12.87 8.48 2.36
CA ILE A 24 12.56 9.72 1.65
C ILE A 24 12.72 10.90 2.61
N ASP A 25 13.37 11.96 2.14
CA ASP A 25 13.47 13.21 2.88
C ASP A 25 12.06 13.78 3.16
N PRO A 26 11.66 13.97 4.43
CA PRO A 26 10.37 14.54 4.80
C PRO A 26 10.08 15.91 4.16
N THR A 27 11.11 16.68 3.79
CA THR A 27 10.95 17.96 3.10
C THR A 27 10.34 17.83 1.71
N LEU A 28 10.54 16.69 1.03
CA LEU A 28 9.89 16.37 -0.24
C LEU A 28 8.41 15.99 -0.07
N ILE A 29 8.07 15.40 1.08
CA ILE A 29 6.72 14.89 1.39
C ILE A 29 5.79 16.03 1.81
N LYS A 30 6.29 16.99 2.59
CA LYS A 30 5.50 18.10 3.14
C LYS A 30 4.63 18.83 2.09
N PRO A 31 5.16 19.36 0.98
CA PRO A 31 4.34 20.08 0.01
C PRO A 31 3.31 19.17 -0.69
N ILE A 32 3.63 17.89 -0.90
CA ILE A 32 2.70 16.90 -1.47
C ILE A 32 1.52 16.69 -0.52
N LYS A 33 1.81 16.47 0.77
CA LYS A 33 0.78 16.31 1.81
C LYS A 33 -0.14 17.52 1.91
N GLU A 34 0.40 18.73 1.90
CA GLU A 34 -0.38 19.98 1.98
C GLU A 34 -1.33 20.11 0.79
N HIS A 35 -0.86 19.82 -0.43
CA HIS A 35 -1.69 19.83 -1.63
C HIS A 35 -2.79 18.76 -1.57
N LEU A 36 -2.44 17.51 -1.23
CA LEU A 36 -3.41 16.42 -1.08
C LEU A 36 -4.49 16.74 -0.04
N SER A 37 -4.10 17.33 1.09
CA SER A 37 -5.05 17.74 2.13
C SER A 37 -6.04 18.78 1.61
N SER A 38 -5.57 19.76 0.83
CA SER A 38 -6.42 20.74 0.16
C SER A 38 -7.39 20.08 -0.83
N LEU A 39 -6.90 19.13 -1.63
CA LEU A 39 -7.71 18.40 -2.61
C LEU A 39 -8.83 17.60 -1.94
N VAL A 40 -8.49 16.81 -0.92
CA VAL A 40 -9.47 16.02 -0.15
C VAL A 40 -10.54 16.93 0.47
N ASN A 41 -10.14 18.08 1.03
CA ASN A 41 -11.08 19.01 1.67
C ASN A 41 -11.93 19.81 0.68
N SER A 42 -11.50 19.97 -0.57
CA SER A 42 -12.27 20.71 -1.59
C SER A 42 -13.50 19.97 -2.11
N GLY A 43 -13.58 18.65 -1.90
CA GLY A 43 -14.70 17.81 -2.35
C GLY A 43 -14.82 17.66 -3.88
N TYR A 44 -13.83 18.13 -4.65
CA TYR A 44 -13.88 18.10 -6.11
C TYR A 44 -13.67 16.68 -6.66
N ASN A 45 -14.65 16.18 -7.42
CA ASN A 45 -14.84 14.74 -7.64
C ASN A 45 -14.52 14.27 -9.08
N SER A 46 -14.58 15.16 -10.09
CA SER A 46 -14.56 14.73 -11.50
C SER A 46 -13.17 14.48 -12.10
N GLU A 47 -12.11 15.14 -11.61
CA GLU A 47 -10.76 15.01 -12.19
C GLU A 47 -9.83 14.01 -11.48
N PHE A 48 -10.21 13.54 -10.28
CA PHE A 48 -9.31 12.81 -9.38
C PHE A 48 -9.65 11.33 -9.17
N ARG A 49 -10.60 10.78 -9.94
CA ARG A 49 -11.09 9.40 -9.79
C ARG A 49 -11.35 9.06 -8.31
N ARG A 50 -11.95 10.01 -7.59
CA ARG A 50 -12.21 9.95 -6.15
C ARG A 50 -13.42 9.06 -5.88
N LEU A 51 -13.30 8.23 -4.85
CA LEU A 51 -14.36 7.40 -4.32
C LEU A 51 -14.38 7.55 -2.81
N ASP A 52 -15.52 7.94 -2.28
CA ASP A 52 -15.78 7.95 -0.84
C ASP A 52 -16.49 6.64 -0.50
N VAL A 53 -15.77 5.73 0.17
CA VAL A 53 -16.26 4.40 0.54
C VAL A 53 -16.90 4.53 1.91
N HIS A 54 -18.23 4.42 1.95
CA HIS A 54 -19.03 4.42 3.17
C HIS A 54 -19.27 2.98 3.63
N ARG A 55 -19.22 2.76 4.94
CA ARG A 55 -19.57 1.49 5.60
C ARG A 55 -20.77 1.68 6.54
N ASP A 56 -21.41 0.57 6.91
CA ASP A 56 -22.58 0.57 7.82
C ASP A 56 -22.28 1.15 9.22
N ASP A 57 -21.01 1.07 9.66
CA ASP A 57 -20.53 1.64 10.93
C ASP A 57 -20.33 3.17 10.88
N SER A 58 -20.81 3.83 9.81
CA SER A 58 -20.67 5.26 9.55
C SER A 58 -19.22 5.74 9.31
N THR A 59 -18.28 4.82 9.10
CA THR A 59 -16.92 5.17 8.69
C THR A 59 -16.84 5.48 7.19
N VAL A 60 -15.88 6.34 6.83
CA VAL A 60 -15.63 6.76 5.46
C VAL A 60 -14.14 6.67 5.16
N LEU A 61 -13.80 5.98 4.08
CA LEU A 61 -12.47 5.99 3.49
C LEU A 61 -12.51 6.79 2.19
N VAL A 62 -11.67 7.80 2.07
CA VAL A 62 -11.49 8.51 0.80
C VAL A 62 -10.36 7.82 0.04
N TRP A 63 -10.69 7.28 -1.13
CA TRP A 63 -9.75 6.64 -2.04
C TRP A 63 -9.68 7.44 -3.34
N MET A 64 -8.47 7.78 -3.77
CA MET A 64 -8.23 8.50 -5.03
C MET A 64 -7.17 7.74 -5.82
N LYS A 65 -7.30 7.69 -7.14
CA LYS A 65 -6.39 6.98 -8.05
C LYS A 65 -5.74 7.93 -9.03
N ASP A 66 -4.57 7.55 -9.53
CA ASP A 66 -3.82 8.30 -10.54
C ASP A 66 -3.52 9.74 -10.09
N VAL A 67 -3.27 9.91 -8.79
CA VAL A 67 -3.14 11.22 -8.13
C VAL A 67 -1.88 11.94 -8.64
N HIS A 68 -0.85 11.17 -9.02
CA HIS A 68 0.36 11.69 -9.65
C HIS A 68 0.08 12.46 -10.95
N CYS A 69 -0.98 12.15 -11.70
CA CYS A 69 -1.32 12.85 -12.93
C CYS A 69 -1.68 14.32 -12.69
N GLN A 70 -2.12 14.66 -11.48
CA GLN A 70 -2.59 15.99 -11.11
C GLN A 70 -1.60 16.73 -10.19
N ILE A 71 -0.66 16.01 -9.59
CA ILE A 71 0.30 16.56 -8.63
C ILE A 71 1.72 16.31 -9.15
N PRO A 72 2.33 17.28 -9.86
CA PRO A 72 3.66 17.13 -10.44
C PRO A 72 4.75 16.77 -9.41
N SER A 73 4.64 17.28 -8.18
CA SER A 73 5.58 16.95 -7.10
C SER A 73 5.46 15.49 -6.65
N LEU A 74 4.24 14.93 -6.66
CA LEU A 74 4.03 13.50 -6.41
C LEU A 74 4.57 12.67 -7.57
N ALA A 75 4.29 13.04 -8.82
CA ALA A 75 4.88 12.37 -9.98
C ALA A 75 6.42 12.36 -9.93
N THR A 76 7.03 13.49 -9.55
CA THR A 76 8.48 13.59 -9.34
C THR A 76 8.96 12.67 -8.23
N LEU A 77 8.25 12.62 -7.10
CA LEU A 77 8.58 11.73 -5.99
C LEU A 77 8.51 10.26 -6.39
N LEU A 78 7.45 9.82 -7.08
CA LEU A 78 7.28 8.42 -7.51
C LEU A 78 8.37 7.96 -8.49
N HIS A 79 8.98 8.89 -9.24
CA HIS A 79 10.12 8.62 -10.13
C HIS A 79 11.47 8.89 -9.45
N HIS A 80 11.49 9.25 -8.17
CA HIS A 80 12.71 9.56 -7.45
C HIS A 80 13.62 8.32 -7.39
N LYS A 81 14.91 8.53 -7.68
CA LYS A 81 15.89 7.44 -7.83
C LYS A 81 15.95 6.52 -6.61
N THR A 82 15.77 7.05 -5.41
CA THR A 82 15.75 6.23 -4.18
C THR A 82 14.61 5.20 -4.22
N LEU A 83 13.38 5.61 -4.55
CA LEU A 83 12.23 4.68 -4.64
C LEU A 83 12.41 3.68 -5.78
N THR A 84 12.75 4.17 -6.97
CA THR A 84 12.85 3.31 -8.15
C THR A 84 14.01 2.32 -8.06
N SER A 85 15.13 2.70 -7.41
CA SER A 85 16.24 1.77 -7.16
C SER A 85 15.86 0.70 -6.15
N MET A 86 15.20 1.04 -5.04
CA MET A 86 14.72 0.04 -4.08
C MET A 86 13.73 -0.92 -4.74
N ALA A 87 12.76 -0.40 -5.49
CA ALA A 87 11.80 -1.22 -6.22
C ALA A 87 12.49 -2.15 -7.23
N ALA A 88 13.49 -1.65 -7.97
CA ALA A 88 14.26 -2.46 -8.93
C ALA A 88 14.98 -3.62 -8.24
N GLN A 89 15.61 -3.37 -7.08
CA GLN A 89 16.30 -4.40 -6.30
C GLN A 89 15.32 -5.48 -5.80
N LEU A 90 14.16 -5.07 -5.27
CA LEU A 90 13.12 -5.99 -4.79
C LEU A 90 12.47 -6.80 -5.93
N LEU A 91 12.43 -6.23 -7.14
CA LEU A 91 11.98 -6.89 -8.36
C LEU A 91 13.12 -7.66 -9.04
N ASN A 92 13.98 -8.33 -8.27
CA ASN A 92 15.10 -9.14 -8.76
C ASN A 92 16.10 -8.38 -9.64
N GLU A 93 16.53 -7.20 -9.19
CA GLU A 93 17.48 -6.33 -9.92
C GLU A 93 16.99 -6.00 -11.34
N SER A 94 15.68 -5.73 -11.48
CA SER A 94 15.05 -5.41 -12.76
C SER A 94 15.69 -4.18 -13.40
N VAL A 95 15.98 -4.28 -14.70
CA VAL A 95 16.57 -3.18 -15.49
C VAL A 95 15.60 -2.00 -15.62
N GLU A 96 14.29 -2.28 -15.64
CA GLU A 96 13.23 -1.29 -15.71
C GLU A 96 12.15 -1.57 -14.67
N VAL A 97 11.65 -0.50 -14.03
CA VAL A 97 10.47 -0.54 -13.16
C VAL A 97 9.46 0.45 -13.72
N ARG A 98 8.20 0.04 -13.80
CA ARG A 98 7.11 0.87 -14.30
C ARG A 98 6.07 1.11 -13.21
N LEU A 99 5.62 2.35 -13.09
CA LEU A 99 4.48 2.68 -12.25
C LEU A 99 3.22 2.12 -12.90
N LEU A 100 2.54 1.21 -12.21
CA LEU A 100 1.28 0.64 -12.65
C LEU A 100 0.10 1.57 -12.31
N LEU A 101 0.09 2.08 -11.08
CA LEU A 101 -0.87 3.03 -10.54
C LEU A 101 -0.25 3.75 -9.34
N ASP A 102 -0.84 4.88 -8.93
CA ASP A 102 -0.76 5.36 -7.56
C ASP A 102 -2.16 5.55 -6.97
N ALA A 103 -2.26 5.41 -5.65
CA ALA A 103 -3.50 5.59 -4.92
C ALA A 103 -3.25 6.35 -3.61
N LEU A 104 -4.14 7.30 -3.32
CA LEU A 104 -4.23 7.94 -2.01
C LEU A 104 -5.30 7.23 -1.18
N PHE A 105 -4.94 6.88 0.05
CA PHE A 105 -5.87 6.44 1.08
C PHE A 105 -5.90 7.48 2.18
N TYR A 106 -7.05 8.12 2.35
CA TYR A 106 -7.27 9.12 3.39
C TYR A 106 -8.34 8.64 4.38
N LYS A 107 -7.89 8.40 5.61
CA LYS A 107 -8.72 8.11 6.78
C LYS A 107 -8.81 9.40 7.59
N ASN A 108 -10.00 9.98 7.70
CA ASN A 108 -10.15 11.15 8.55
C ASN A 108 -10.02 10.74 10.04
N GLY A 109 -9.65 11.69 10.91
CA GLY A 109 -9.42 11.39 12.33
C GLY A 109 -10.69 11.17 13.16
N GLN A 110 -11.89 11.22 12.58
CA GLN A 110 -13.16 11.11 13.31
C GLN A 110 -13.87 9.78 13.06
N ASN A 111 -13.89 9.32 11.81
CA ASN A 111 -14.60 8.13 11.34
C ASN A 111 -13.89 7.51 10.12
N GLY A 112 -12.56 7.33 10.17
CA GLY A 112 -11.80 6.73 9.07
C GLY A 112 -12.15 5.26 8.83
N GLY A 113 -12.52 4.92 7.59
CA GLY A 113 -12.90 3.56 7.20
C GLY A 113 -11.72 2.59 7.10
N ALA A 114 -11.97 1.33 7.44
CA ALA A 114 -11.00 0.25 7.26
C ALA A 114 -10.89 -0.16 5.79
N VAL A 115 -9.71 -0.65 5.42
CA VAL A 115 -9.48 -1.42 4.20
C VAL A 115 -9.43 -2.88 4.66
N GLY A 116 -10.32 -3.72 4.13
CA GLY A 116 -10.41 -5.13 4.49
C GLY A 116 -9.20 -5.94 4.02
N TRP A 117 -9.05 -7.16 4.55
CA TRP A 117 -8.02 -8.10 4.11
C TRP A 117 -8.17 -8.44 2.63
N HIS A 118 -7.09 -8.28 1.87
CA HIS A 118 -7.05 -8.53 0.43
C HIS A 118 -5.63 -8.88 -0.02
N GLN A 119 -5.52 -9.43 -1.23
CA GLN A 119 -4.28 -9.51 -1.99
C GLN A 119 -4.37 -8.51 -3.15
N ASP A 120 -3.42 -7.60 -3.28
CA ASP A 120 -3.43 -6.57 -4.34
C ASP A 120 -3.52 -7.20 -5.74
N TYR A 121 -2.84 -8.34 -5.95
CA TYR A 121 -2.81 -9.06 -7.21
C TYR A 121 -4.19 -9.48 -7.70
N SER A 122 -5.16 -9.64 -6.79
CA SER A 122 -6.56 -9.95 -7.16
C SER A 122 -7.16 -8.93 -8.12
N TYR A 123 -6.71 -7.66 -8.07
CA TYR A 123 -7.17 -6.58 -8.94
C TYR A 123 -6.35 -6.43 -10.24
N TRP A 124 -5.14 -6.99 -10.31
CA TRP A 124 -4.15 -6.76 -11.37
C TRP A 124 -3.66 -8.06 -12.02
N GLN A 125 -4.53 -9.08 -12.08
CA GLN A 125 -4.19 -10.40 -12.61
C GLN A 125 -3.77 -10.41 -14.09
N GLN A 126 -3.92 -9.27 -14.79
CA GLN A 126 -3.43 -9.10 -16.16
C GLN A 126 -1.90 -8.93 -16.23
N VAL A 127 -1.24 -8.66 -15.10
CA VAL A 127 0.22 -8.62 -15.02
C VAL A 127 0.74 -10.01 -14.68
N GLU A 128 1.49 -10.62 -15.60
CA GLU A 128 2.11 -11.93 -15.38
C GLU A 128 3.64 -11.86 -15.52
N PRO A 129 4.40 -12.52 -14.61
CA PRO A 129 3.93 -13.24 -13.42
C PRO A 129 3.37 -12.30 -12.34
N ALA A 130 2.81 -12.85 -11.25
CA ALA A 130 2.33 -12.13 -10.07
C ALA A 130 3.47 -11.46 -9.27
N CYS A 131 4.23 -10.59 -9.91
CA CYS A 131 5.40 -9.91 -9.39
C CYS A 131 5.22 -8.43 -9.01
N PRO A 132 4.08 -7.73 -9.23
CA PRO A 132 3.94 -6.37 -8.76
C PRO A 132 4.22 -6.26 -7.25
N ILE A 133 4.88 -5.18 -6.87
CA ILE A 133 5.06 -4.77 -5.48
C ILE A 133 4.41 -3.40 -5.29
N ALA A 134 3.89 -3.15 -4.11
CA ALA A 134 3.40 -1.84 -3.72
C ALA A 134 4.45 -1.14 -2.88
N ALA A 135 4.60 0.18 -3.06
CA ALA A 135 5.39 1.05 -2.21
C ALA A 135 4.43 1.97 -1.44
N TRP A 136 4.28 1.75 -0.14
CA TRP A 136 3.46 2.57 0.74
C TRP A 136 4.31 3.66 1.38
N ILE A 137 4.02 4.91 1.02
CA ILE A 137 4.77 6.09 1.46
C ILE A 137 3.97 6.81 2.55
N ALA A 138 4.52 6.90 3.75
CA ALA A 138 3.86 7.60 4.85
C ALA A 138 3.87 9.12 4.65
N LEU A 139 2.71 9.68 4.32
CA LEU A 139 2.48 11.14 4.27
C LEU A 139 2.21 11.74 5.67
N THR A 140 1.79 10.88 6.59
CA THR A 140 1.64 11.14 8.03
C THR A 140 2.23 9.97 8.79
N ASP A 141 2.61 10.19 10.04
CA ASP A 141 2.90 9.08 10.94
C ASP A 141 1.70 8.12 10.96
N SER A 142 1.97 6.84 10.80
CA SER A 142 1.00 5.77 10.76
C SER A 142 1.34 4.74 11.82
N CYS A 143 0.40 4.47 12.71
CA CYS A 143 0.52 3.56 13.85
C CYS A 143 -0.73 2.70 13.97
N GLU A 144 -0.74 1.75 14.90
CA GLU A 144 -1.90 0.91 15.15
C GLU A 144 -3.17 1.75 15.42
N GLU A 145 -3.05 2.81 16.23
CA GLU A 145 -4.20 3.62 16.67
C GLU A 145 -4.85 4.44 15.55
N ASN A 146 -4.10 4.77 14.49
CA ASN A 146 -4.62 5.53 13.34
C ASN A 146 -4.80 4.68 12.08
N GLY A 147 -4.68 3.35 12.22
CA GLY A 147 -4.99 2.40 11.16
C GLY A 147 -3.87 2.23 10.13
N CYS A 148 -2.64 2.00 10.59
CA CYS A 148 -1.54 1.53 9.75
C CYS A 148 -1.86 0.20 9.05
N LEU A 149 -1.04 -0.15 8.06
CA LEU A 149 -1.17 -1.41 7.36
C LEU A 149 -0.95 -2.60 8.31
N LYS A 150 -1.65 -3.70 8.03
CA LYS A 150 -1.34 -5.00 8.61
C LYS A 150 -0.97 -5.97 7.49
N VAL A 151 -0.01 -6.83 7.74
CA VAL A 151 0.42 -7.88 6.82
C VAL A 151 0.48 -9.21 7.54
N ILE A 152 0.36 -10.31 6.81
CA ILE A 152 0.65 -11.65 7.35
C ILE A 152 2.02 -12.07 6.79
N PRO A 153 3.07 -12.15 7.62
CA PRO A 153 4.40 -12.47 7.13
C PRO A 153 4.43 -13.81 6.38
N GLY A 154 4.97 -13.79 5.16
CA GLY A 154 5.10 -14.95 4.29
C GLY A 154 3.85 -15.31 3.48
N SER A 155 2.75 -14.56 3.60
CA SER A 155 1.49 -14.87 2.89
C SER A 155 1.61 -14.85 1.37
N HIS A 156 2.56 -14.08 0.84
CA HIS A 156 2.83 -14.00 -0.60
C HIS A 156 3.19 -15.35 -1.23
N LYS A 157 3.64 -16.31 -0.42
CA LYS A 157 3.99 -17.67 -0.84
C LYS A 157 2.80 -18.61 -0.96
N TRP A 158 1.64 -18.23 -0.44
CA TRP A 158 0.42 -19.04 -0.55
C TRP A 158 -0.14 -19.03 -1.97
N GLY A 159 0.32 -18.09 -2.82
CA GLY A 159 -0.26 -17.83 -4.12
C GLY A 159 -1.55 -17.02 -4.01
N LEU A 160 -2.27 -16.89 -5.11
CA LEU A 160 -3.55 -16.19 -5.12
C LEU A 160 -4.62 -17.04 -4.43
N MET A 161 -5.20 -16.54 -3.34
CA MET A 161 -6.22 -17.22 -2.56
C MET A 161 -7.59 -17.14 -3.25
N PRO A 162 -8.44 -18.19 -3.11
CA PRO A 162 -9.80 -18.13 -3.62
C PRO A 162 -10.64 -17.15 -2.80
N GLY A 163 -11.62 -16.56 -3.46
CA GLY A 163 -12.42 -15.48 -2.91
C GLY A 163 -12.69 -14.50 -4.04
N ASN A 164 -13.88 -14.60 -4.61
CA ASN A 164 -14.26 -13.91 -5.84
C ASN A 164 -14.16 -12.41 -5.57
N TRP A 165 -13.11 -11.75 -6.04
CA TRP A 165 -12.92 -10.31 -5.82
C TRP A 165 -12.92 -9.99 -4.33
N THR A 166 -11.83 -10.27 -3.61
CA THR A 166 -11.64 -9.77 -2.24
C THR A 166 -11.85 -8.27 -2.26
N ASN A 167 -13.05 -7.84 -1.94
CA ASN A 167 -13.42 -6.45 -2.02
C ASN A 167 -12.83 -5.86 -0.74
N ALA A 168 -11.70 -5.17 -0.86
CA ALA A 168 -11.11 -4.47 0.28
C ALA A 168 -12.09 -3.42 0.86
N PHE A 169 -13.19 -3.16 0.15
CA PHE A 169 -14.31 -2.32 0.54
C PHE A 169 -15.60 -3.13 0.85
N SER A 170 -15.51 -4.43 1.15
CA SER A 170 -16.63 -5.20 1.69
C SER A 170 -17.01 -4.70 3.09
N GLU A 171 -18.27 -4.93 3.48
CA GLU A 171 -18.74 -4.58 4.84
C GLU A 171 -18.00 -5.39 5.91
N ASP A 172 -17.70 -6.68 5.67
CA ASP A 172 -16.86 -7.49 6.55
C ASP A 172 -15.38 -7.38 6.15
N PRO A 173 -14.57 -6.56 6.86
CA PRO A 173 -13.15 -6.40 6.54
C PRO A 173 -12.33 -7.69 6.77
N ASP A 174 -12.86 -8.66 7.52
CA ASP A 174 -12.21 -9.93 7.82
C ASP A 174 -12.71 -11.08 6.95
N GLU A 175 -13.54 -10.81 5.93
CA GLU A 175 -14.14 -11.83 5.05
C GLU A 175 -13.08 -12.78 4.46
N LEU A 176 -12.00 -12.23 3.88
CA LEU A 176 -10.90 -13.04 3.34
C LEU A 176 -10.20 -13.85 4.43
N LEU A 177 -9.89 -13.22 5.56
CA LEU A 177 -9.20 -13.85 6.68
C LEU A 177 -10.04 -15.00 7.27
N ASN A 178 -11.36 -14.91 7.14
CA ASN A 178 -12.30 -15.92 7.59
C ASN A 178 -12.45 -17.11 6.62
N HIS A 179 -11.95 -17.01 5.39
CA HIS A 179 -12.03 -18.07 4.40
C HIS A 179 -11.28 -19.33 4.86
N PRO A 180 -11.86 -20.55 4.75
CA PRO A 180 -11.25 -21.78 5.29
C PRO A 180 -9.84 -22.07 4.77
N GLN A 181 -9.59 -21.82 3.48
CA GLN A 181 -8.26 -22.01 2.90
C GLN A 181 -7.25 -20.99 3.45
N VAL A 182 -7.65 -19.73 3.63
CA VAL A 182 -6.76 -18.69 4.18
C VAL A 182 -6.42 -19.00 5.63
N LYS A 183 -7.41 -19.44 6.43
CA LYS A 183 -7.16 -19.89 7.81
C LYS A 183 -6.20 -21.07 7.88
N ALA A 184 -6.33 -22.02 6.96
CA ALA A 184 -5.46 -23.19 6.91
C ALA A 184 -4.00 -22.80 6.59
N GLU A 185 -3.79 -21.91 5.60
CA GLU A 185 -2.46 -21.42 5.23
C GLU A 185 -1.84 -20.50 6.29
N GLN A 186 -2.64 -19.62 6.89
CA GLN A 186 -2.21 -18.74 7.98
C GLN A 186 -1.74 -19.54 9.20
N GLY A 187 -2.48 -20.59 9.57
CA GLY A 187 -2.19 -21.40 10.74
C GLY A 187 -2.05 -20.55 12.01
N ALA A 188 -0.87 -20.57 12.62
CA ALA A 188 -0.56 -19.82 13.84
C ALA A 188 0.09 -18.45 13.59
N VAL A 189 0.38 -18.09 12.33
CA VAL A 189 1.09 -16.84 11.99
C VAL A 189 0.21 -15.65 12.32
N GLN A 190 0.72 -14.77 13.18
CA GLN A 190 0.01 -13.57 13.61
C GLN A 190 0.26 -12.41 12.65
N PRO A 191 -0.79 -11.67 12.27
CA PRO A 191 -0.65 -10.39 11.58
C PRO A 191 0.35 -9.46 12.28
N GLN A 192 1.11 -8.71 11.48
CA GLN A 192 2.05 -7.69 11.95
C GLN A 192 1.59 -6.31 11.51
N PHE A 193 1.64 -5.35 12.44
CA PHE A 193 1.40 -3.94 12.15
C PHE A 193 2.63 -3.31 11.51
N ILE A 194 2.42 -2.50 10.48
CA ILE A 194 3.46 -1.78 9.75
C ILE A 194 3.39 -0.31 10.12
N GLU A 195 3.98 0.02 11.27
CA GLU A 195 4.07 1.41 11.72
C GLU A 195 5.15 2.17 10.95
N LEU A 196 4.82 3.37 10.49
CA LEU A 196 5.67 4.21 9.65
C LEU A 196 5.70 5.64 10.17
N LYS A 197 6.89 6.26 10.15
CA LYS A 197 7.05 7.70 10.31
C LYS A 197 7.06 8.39 8.96
N VAL A 198 6.74 9.69 8.92
CA VAL A 198 6.92 10.47 7.68
C VAL A 198 8.37 10.32 7.19
N GLY A 199 8.52 9.90 5.92
CA GLY A 199 9.82 9.59 5.32
C GLY A 199 10.14 8.10 5.27
N ASP A 200 9.44 7.26 6.02
CA ASP A 200 9.50 5.81 5.88
C ASP A 200 8.70 5.34 4.67
N VAL A 201 9.14 4.23 4.10
CA VAL A 201 8.44 3.53 3.02
C VAL A 201 8.35 2.05 3.37
N SER A 202 7.17 1.46 3.27
CA SER A 202 7.04 0.01 3.25
C SER A 202 6.86 -0.49 1.83
N PHE A 203 7.49 -1.62 1.51
CA PHE A 203 7.21 -2.39 0.32
C PHE A 203 6.48 -3.66 0.71
N HIS A 204 5.50 -4.08 -0.08
CA HIS A 204 4.87 -5.38 0.08
C HIS A 204 4.59 -6.02 -1.28
N HIS A 205 4.69 -7.34 -1.32
CA HIS A 205 4.36 -8.14 -2.49
C HIS A 205 2.85 -8.07 -2.76
N SER A 206 2.44 -8.15 -4.03
CA SER A 206 1.01 -8.09 -4.38
C SER A 206 0.20 -9.34 -4.01
N LEU A 207 0.87 -10.40 -3.52
CA LEU A 207 0.25 -11.63 -3.02
C LEU A 207 0.32 -11.64 -1.50
#